data_AF-A0A954BJP6-F1
#
_entry.id   AF-A0A954BJP6-F1
#
_cell.length_a   1.000
_cell.length_b   1.000
_cell.length_c   1.000
_cell.angle_alpha   90.00
_cell.angle_beta   90.00
_cell.angle_gamma   90.00
#
_symmetry.space_group_name_H-M   'P 1'
#
loop_
_entity.id
_entity.type
_entity.pdbx_description
1 polymer ?
#
loop_
_entity_poly.entity_id
_entity_poly.type
_entity_poly.pdbx_seq_one_letter_code
_entity_poly.pdbx_strand_id
1 'polypeptide(L)'
;MTGPALSLWKGKTVHARFAPFQRRFAYDLVLIEVDIDRLDEADAQCGAFSVGKPNLFSFRTEDHGPRVKGAPLRPWAEEMFAKAGVALDGGVVRLTTFPRHLFYKFAPISLWYGYGQDGGLRGVIYEVNNTFGDTHCYVAATGAEGGQHAADKALHVSPFFDVSGQYRFTLRRREDRTGLVVDNMVDGTRLHVASIVARRQPVTSGRLLQLALANPMSTLGVTIGIHWQALWIWLKGAGYRRRPAAPEAASIALPAAAPRAMKEAA
;
A
#
# COMPACT_ATOMS: atom_id res chain seq x y z
N MET A 1 -16.67 19.06 -8.17
CA MET A 1 -17.33 18.63 -6.92
C MET A 1 -16.31 17.88 -6.08
N THR A 2 -16.02 18.35 -4.87
CA THR A 2 -15.06 17.74 -3.94
C THR A 2 -15.60 16.38 -3.49
N GLY A 3 -14.85 15.29 -3.73
CA GLY A 3 -15.24 13.95 -3.27
C GLY A 3 -15.32 13.86 -1.73
N PRO A 4 -15.85 12.76 -1.17
CA PRO A 4 -15.91 12.56 0.28
C PRO A 4 -14.51 12.52 0.91
N ALA A 5 -14.40 13.05 2.14
CA ALA A 5 -13.15 13.08 2.92
C ALA A 5 -12.69 11.68 3.34
N LEU A 6 -13.63 10.76 3.57
CA LEU A 6 -13.37 9.34 3.83
C LEU A 6 -14.10 8.47 2.80
N SER A 7 -13.39 7.47 2.27
CA SER A 7 -13.97 6.43 1.41
C SER A 7 -13.58 5.04 1.90
N LEU A 8 -14.48 4.08 1.69
CA LEU A 8 -14.24 2.67 2.00
C LEU A 8 -13.98 1.93 0.69
N TRP A 9 -13.02 1.02 0.71
CA TRP A 9 -12.68 0.18 -0.42
C TRP A 9 -12.73 -1.28 0.02
N LYS A 10 -13.60 -2.07 -0.62
CA LYS A 10 -13.68 -3.51 -0.38
C LYS A 10 -13.11 -4.24 -1.59
N GLY A 11 -12.28 -5.24 -1.33
CA GLY A 11 -11.53 -5.87 -2.39
C GLY A 11 -10.94 -7.22 -2.00
N LYS A 12 -10.05 -7.69 -2.87
CA LYS A 12 -9.26 -8.89 -2.64
C LYS A 12 -7.79 -8.57 -2.86
N THR A 13 -6.96 -9.29 -2.15
CA THR A 13 -5.53 -9.37 -2.44
C THR A 13 -5.15 -10.80 -2.78
N VAL A 14 -4.20 -10.92 -3.68
CA VAL A 14 -3.64 -12.19 -4.13
C VAL A 14 -2.14 -12.10 -4.01
N HIS A 15 -1.55 -13.12 -3.40
CA HIS A 15 -0.12 -13.36 -3.41
C HIS A 15 0.15 -14.65 -4.14
N ALA A 16 1.09 -14.62 -5.08
CA ALA A 16 1.61 -15.82 -5.71
C ALA A 16 3.14 -15.78 -5.73
N ARG A 17 3.76 -16.83 -5.19
CA ARG A 17 5.19 -17.09 -5.26
C ARG A 17 5.41 -18.15 -6.31
N PHE A 18 6.42 -17.96 -7.16
CA PHE A 18 6.78 -18.89 -8.23
C PHE A 18 8.06 -19.68 -7.92
N ALA A 19 8.96 -19.13 -7.08
CA ALA A 19 10.22 -19.77 -6.70
C ALA A 19 10.59 -19.53 -5.23
N PRO A 20 11.27 -20.46 -4.54
CA PRO A 20 11.62 -21.81 -5.02
C PRO A 20 10.45 -22.80 -4.96
N PHE A 21 9.37 -22.46 -4.26
CA PHE A 21 8.14 -23.26 -4.19
C PHE A 21 6.95 -22.44 -4.67
N GLN A 22 6.15 -23.03 -5.56
CA GLN A 22 4.93 -22.39 -6.01
C GLN A 22 3.88 -22.38 -4.90
N ARG A 23 3.37 -21.20 -4.60
CA ARG A 23 2.29 -21.04 -3.63
C ARG A 23 1.46 -19.82 -3.94
N ARG A 24 0.14 -19.97 -3.87
CA ARG A 24 -0.82 -18.89 -4.08
C ARG A 24 -1.81 -18.85 -2.93
N PHE A 25 -2.14 -17.64 -2.49
CA PHE A 25 -3.21 -17.40 -1.55
C PHE A 25 -3.94 -16.10 -1.91
N ALA A 26 -5.22 -16.05 -1.58
CA ALA A 26 -6.07 -14.90 -1.79
C ALA A 26 -6.95 -14.67 -0.55
N TYR A 27 -7.18 -13.41 -0.21
CA TYR A 27 -8.02 -13.05 0.93
C TYR A 27 -8.75 -11.74 0.65
N ASP A 28 -9.90 -11.57 1.30
CA ASP A 28 -10.63 -10.32 1.26
C ASP A 28 -9.88 -9.25 2.07
N LEU A 29 -9.96 -8.02 1.60
CA LEU A 29 -9.37 -6.87 2.28
C LEU A 29 -10.35 -5.70 2.34
N VAL A 30 -10.07 -4.82 3.28
CA VAL A 30 -10.75 -3.55 3.47
C VAL A 30 -9.68 -2.47 3.56
N LEU A 31 -9.78 -1.46 2.72
CA LEU A 31 -8.95 -0.26 2.78
C LEU A 31 -9.86 0.94 3.05
N ILE A 32 -9.28 1.96 3.66
CA ILE A 32 -9.85 3.30 3.70
C ILE A 32 -9.06 4.19 2.75
N GLU A 33 -9.69 5.24 2.25
CA GLU A 33 -9.02 6.37 1.63
C GLU A 33 -9.42 7.64 2.35
N VAL A 34 -8.42 8.40 2.79
CA VAL A 34 -8.61 9.68 3.47
C VAL A 34 -7.99 10.79 2.66
N ASP A 35 -8.68 11.93 2.61
CA ASP A 35 -8.08 13.21 2.21
C ASP A 35 -7.30 13.75 3.42
N ILE A 36 -5.98 13.90 3.28
CA ILE A 36 -5.11 14.21 4.43
C ILE A 36 -5.30 15.62 4.97
N ASP A 37 -5.94 16.50 4.21
CA ASP A 37 -6.24 17.88 4.61
C ASP A 37 -7.64 18.04 5.20
N ARG A 38 -8.48 16.99 5.13
CA ARG A 38 -9.89 17.00 5.57
C ARG A 38 -10.16 15.93 6.63
N LEU A 39 -9.19 15.73 7.53
CA LEU A 39 -9.26 14.69 8.55
C LEU A 39 -10.40 14.89 9.57
N ASP A 40 -10.75 16.13 9.90
CA ASP A 40 -11.87 16.43 10.80
C ASP A 40 -13.21 16.04 10.17
N GLU A 41 -13.37 16.32 8.86
CA GLU A 41 -14.55 15.87 8.11
C GLU A 41 -14.60 14.33 8.01
N ALA A 42 -13.44 13.68 7.86
CA ALA A 42 -13.35 12.22 7.87
C ALA A 42 -13.72 11.61 9.23
N ASP A 43 -13.33 12.23 10.35
CA ASP A 43 -13.70 11.81 11.72
C ASP A 43 -15.21 11.94 11.95
N ALA A 44 -15.82 13.01 11.45
CA ALA A 44 -17.25 13.27 11.60
C ALA A 44 -18.14 12.42 10.67
N GLN A 45 -17.59 11.80 9.61
CA GLN A 45 -18.38 11.14 8.57
C GLN A 45 -19.12 9.88 9.05
N CYS A 46 -18.62 9.17 10.08
CA CYS A 46 -19.18 7.89 10.51
C CYS A 46 -18.77 7.52 11.95
N GLY A 47 -19.75 7.26 12.83
CA GLY A 47 -19.49 6.97 14.25
C GLY A 47 -18.71 5.68 14.56
N ALA A 48 -18.62 4.72 13.62
CA ALA A 48 -17.78 3.52 13.76
C ALA A 48 -16.34 3.69 13.22
N PHE A 49 -15.97 4.92 12.83
CA PHE A 49 -14.64 5.31 12.40
C PHE A 49 -14.16 6.50 13.23
N SER A 50 -12.85 6.61 13.47
CA SER A 50 -12.27 7.79 14.08
C SER A 50 -10.89 8.12 13.52
N VAL A 51 -10.53 9.40 13.56
CA VAL A 51 -9.17 9.90 13.33
C VAL A 51 -8.50 10.24 14.66
N GLY A 52 -7.25 9.78 14.85
CA GLY A 52 -6.41 10.11 16.01
C GLY A 52 -6.79 9.43 17.34
N LYS A 53 -8.00 8.85 17.43
CA LYS A 53 -8.52 8.18 18.63
C LYS A 53 -8.99 6.76 18.34
N PRO A 54 -9.03 5.86 19.35
CA PRO A 54 -9.61 4.53 19.20
C PRO A 54 -11.07 4.52 18.73
N ASN A 55 -11.41 3.51 17.92
CA ASN A 55 -12.78 3.15 17.51
C ASN A 55 -12.74 1.74 16.88
N LEU A 56 -13.88 1.23 16.38
CA LEU A 56 -13.95 -0.02 15.63
C LEU A 56 -12.93 -0.03 14.48
N PHE A 57 -12.96 1.02 13.67
CA PHE A 57 -11.89 1.34 12.72
C PHE A 57 -11.29 2.71 13.04
N SER A 58 -9.98 2.86 12.90
CA SER A 58 -9.36 4.18 13.09
C SER A 58 -8.20 4.44 12.13
N PHE A 59 -7.98 5.72 11.87
CA PHE A 59 -6.81 6.25 11.19
C PHE A 59 -5.99 7.08 12.17
N ARG A 60 -4.66 6.97 12.12
CA ARG A 60 -3.76 7.84 12.87
C ARG A 60 -2.72 8.40 11.92
N THR A 61 -2.31 9.65 12.14
CA THR A 61 -1.29 10.29 11.30
C THR A 61 0.11 9.77 11.61
N GLU A 62 0.41 9.49 12.89
CA GLU A 62 1.70 8.95 13.40
C GLU A 62 2.09 7.57 12.84
N ASP A 63 1.20 7.00 12.05
CA ASP A 63 1.23 5.68 11.46
C ASP A 63 1.79 5.69 10.04
N HIS A 64 1.93 6.88 9.46
CA HIS A 64 2.10 7.12 8.04
C HIS A 64 3.14 8.21 7.81
N GLY A 65 3.80 8.16 6.66
CA GLY A 65 4.75 9.18 6.24
C GLY A 65 5.91 9.38 7.23
N PRO A 66 6.03 10.54 7.92
CA PRO A 66 7.08 10.78 8.91
C PRO A 66 7.07 9.81 10.10
N ARG A 67 5.91 9.22 10.42
CA ARG A 67 5.72 8.33 11.58
C ARG A 67 6.12 8.92 12.93
N VAL A 68 5.94 10.23 13.04
CA VAL A 68 6.15 10.99 14.28
C VAL A 68 4.80 11.56 14.71
N LYS A 69 4.48 11.41 15.99
CA LYS A 69 3.24 11.94 16.56
C LYS A 69 3.19 13.46 16.39
N GLY A 70 2.12 13.95 15.77
CA GLY A 70 1.91 15.38 15.51
C GLY A 70 2.66 15.94 14.30
N ALA A 71 3.47 15.13 13.60
CA ALA A 71 4.12 15.58 12.37
C ALA A 71 3.08 15.78 11.25
N PRO A 72 3.18 16.88 10.49
CA PRO A 72 2.25 17.16 9.40
C PRO A 72 2.51 16.22 8.21
N LEU A 73 1.45 15.63 7.65
CA LEU A 73 1.57 14.70 6.53
C LEU A 73 1.82 15.41 5.20
N ARG A 74 1.22 16.59 4.99
CA ARG A 74 1.29 17.31 3.71
C ARG A 74 2.70 17.74 3.31
N PRO A 75 3.48 18.45 4.14
CA PRO A 75 4.84 18.85 3.77
C PRO A 75 5.73 17.64 3.44
N TRP A 76 5.59 16.55 4.20
CA TRP A 76 6.30 15.31 3.92
C TRP A 76 5.90 14.70 2.57
N ALA A 77 4.60 14.64 2.27
CA ALA A 77 4.12 14.09 1.00
C ALA A 77 4.61 14.92 -0.19
N GLU A 78 4.54 16.26 -0.09
CA GLU A 78 5.05 17.18 -1.11
C GLU A 78 6.56 17.03 -1.32
N GLU A 79 7.35 16.91 -0.25
CA GLU A 79 8.79 16.64 -0.35
C GLU A 79 9.07 15.30 -1.05
N MET A 80 8.30 14.25 -0.73
CA MET A 80 8.43 12.97 -1.40
C MET A 80 8.09 13.08 -2.90
N PHE A 81 6.98 13.73 -3.25
CA PHE A 81 6.60 13.94 -4.65
C PHE A 81 7.65 14.76 -5.42
N ALA A 82 8.21 15.80 -4.79
CA ALA A 82 9.27 16.61 -5.39
C ALA A 82 10.51 15.79 -5.75
N LYS A 83 10.86 14.74 -4.99
CA LYS A 83 11.97 13.83 -5.31
C LYS A 83 11.78 13.09 -6.64
N ALA A 84 10.54 12.89 -7.09
CA ALA A 84 10.22 12.33 -8.39
C ALA A 84 9.90 13.41 -9.46
N GLY A 85 10.19 14.68 -9.19
CA GLY A 85 9.87 15.79 -10.09
C GLY A 85 8.38 16.10 -10.20
N VAL A 86 7.57 15.68 -9.21
CA VAL A 86 6.13 15.90 -9.20
C VAL A 86 5.80 17.11 -8.32
N ALA A 87 5.29 18.17 -8.93
CA ALA A 87 4.66 19.28 -8.22
C ALA A 87 3.14 19.06 -8.16
N LEU A 88 2.56 19.27 -6.98
CA LEU A 88 1.11 19.19 -6.78
C LEU A 88 0.41 20.54 -6.88
N ASP A 89 1.18 21.63 -6.74
CA ASP A 89 0.71 23.00 -6.78
C ASP A 89 -0.49 23.25 -5.85
N GLY A 90 -0.51 22.66 -4.64
CA GLY A 90 -1.63 22.78 -3.71
C GLY A 90 -2.85 21.90 -4.02
N GLY A 91 -2.73 20.98 -4.99
CA GLY A 91 -3.73 19.96 -5.24
C GLY A 91 -3.86 18.94 -4.09
N VAL A 92 -4.93 18.14 -4.17
CA VAL A 92 -5.33 17.21 -3.11
C VAL A 92 -4.33 16.08 -2.95
N VAL A 93 -4.10 15.63 -1.71
CA VAL A 93 -3.37 14.40 -1.42
C VAL A 93 -4.30 13.41 -0.73
N ARG A 94 -4.47 12.22 -1.32
CA ARG A 94 -5.28 11.15 -0.74
C ARG A 94 -4.44 9.95 -0.37
N LEU A 95 -4.67 9.40 0.81
CA LEU A 95 -3.99 8.23 1.32
C LEU A 95 -4.94 7.04 1.36
N THR A 96 -4.69 6.01 0.55
CA THR A 96 -5.35 4.71 0.64
C THR A 96 -4.52 3.74 1.47
N THR A 97 -5.09 3.20 2.53
CA THR A 97 -4.37 2.33 3.47
C THR A 97 -5.30 1.34 4.18
N PHE A 98 -4.73 0.35 4.86
CA PHE A 98 -5.46 -0.51 5.78
C PHE A 98 -5.78 0.30 7.05
N PRO A 99 -7.06 0.39 7.47
CA PRO A 99 -7.42 1.03 8.73
C PRO A 99 -6.89 0.19 9.91
N ARG A 100 -6.68 0.83 11.05
CA ARG A 100 -6.60 0.08 12.31
C ARG A 100 -7.95 -0.58 12.56
N HIS A 101 -7.94 -1.82 13.03
CA HIS A 101 -9.15 -2.52 13.49
C HIS A 101 -8.94 -2.93 14.93
N LEU A 102 -9.80 -2.44 15.84
CA LEU A 102 -9.70 -2.68 17.29
C LEU A 102 -8.23 -2.59 17.77
N PHE A 103 -7.61 -1.42 17.56
CA PHE A 103 -6.23 -1.07 17.96
C PHE A 103 -5.09 -1.71 17.15
N TYR A 104 -5.33 -2.82 16.47
CA TYR A 104 -4.32 -3.52 15.69
C TYR A 104 -4.14 -2.89 14.31
N LYS A 105 -2.88 -2.69 13.90
CA LYS A 105 -2.52 -2.20 12.57
C LYS A 105 -1.58 -3.17 11.87
N PHE A 106 -1.95 -3.57 10.65
CA PHE A 106 -1.00 -4.10 9.68
C PHE A 106 -1.33 -3.52 8.31
N ALA A 107 -0.53 -2.56 7.87
CA ALA A 107 -0.65 -1.92 6.55
C ALA A 107 0.62 -2.22 5.74
N PRO A 108 0.73 -3.38 5.07
CA PRO A 108 1.94 -3.78 4.34
C PRO A 108 2.29 -2.82 3.21
N ILE A 109 1.29 -2.10 2.69
CA ILE A 109 1.47 -1.03 1.73
C ILE A 109 0.40 0.03 1.94
N SER A 110 0.78 1.30 1.80
CA SER A 110 -0.09 2.45 1.76
C SER A 110 0.20 3.25 0.50
N LEU A 111 -0.86 3.74 -0.16
CA LEU A 111 -0.78 4.44 -1.44
C LEU A 111 -1.15 5.89 -1.25
N TRP A 112 -0.21 6.79 -1.50
CA TRP A 112 -0.45 8.22 -1.49
C TRP A 112 -0.63 8.69 -2.92
N TYR A 113 -1.78 9.28 -3.22
CA TYR A 113 -2.09 9.84 -4.52
C TYR A 113 -1.99 11.36 -4.44
N GLY A 114 -1.09 11.92 -5.24
CA GLY A 114 -0.94 13.36 -5.39
C GLY A 114 -1.67 13.84 -6.64
N TYR A 115 -2.59 14.78 -6.47
CA TYR A 115 -3.35 15.39 -7.55
C TYR A 115 -2.89 16.83 -7.77
N GLY A 116 -3.00 17.33 -8.99
CA GLY A 116 -2.83 18.75 -9.31
C GLY A 116 -4.08 19.56 -8.95
N GLN A 117 -4.00 20.90 -9.05
CA GLN A 117 -5.16 21.79 -8.86
C GLN A 117 -6.30 21.48 -9.85
N ASP A 118 -5.97 20.97 -11.04
CA ASP A 118 -6.91 20.55 -12.07
C ASP A 118 -7.63 19.22 -11.73
N GLY A 119 -7.28 18.58 -10.61
CA GLY A 119 -7.82 17.28 -10.20
C GLY A 119 -7.21 16.09 -10.92
N GLY A 120 -6.22 16.31 -11.81
CA GLY A 120 -5.51 15.24 -12.49
C GLY A 120 -4.53 14.54 -11.55
N LEU A 121 -4.45 13.21 -11.61
CA LEU A 121 -3.43 12.45 -10.87
C LEU A 121 -2.04 12.78 -11.44
N ARG A 122 -1.11 13.20 -10.57
CA ARG A 122 0.25 13.62 -10.95
C ARG A 122 1.31 12.63 -10.47
N GLY A 123 1.11 12.04 -9.31
CA GLY A 123 2.08 11.12 -8.73
C GLY A 123 1.48 10.12 -7.74
N VAL A 124 2.27 9.10 -7.44
CA VAL A 124 1.98 8.12 -6.40
C VAL A 124 3.20 7.85 -5.53
N ILE A 125 3.00 7.75 -4.21
CA ILE A 125 3.98 7.19 -3.26
C ILE A 125 3.48 5.81 -2.83
N TYR A 126 4.31 4.80 -3.06
CA TYR A 126 4.16 3.46 -2.49
C TYR A 126 4.92 3.41 -1.17
N GLU A 127 4.23 3.65 -0.06
CA GLU A 127 4.79 3.46 1.29
C GLU A 127 4.70 1.97 1.65
N VAL A 128 5.81 1.25 1.51
CA VAL A 128 5.89 -0.19 1.75
C VAL A 128 6.42 -0.47 3.14
N ASN A 129 5.76 -1.36 3.87
CA ASN A 129 6.07 -1.70 5.24
C ASN A 129 6.43 -3.18 5.35
N ASN A 130 7.48 -3.49 6.11
CA ASN A 130 7.78 -4.88 6.45
C ASN A 130 7.27 -5.24 7.85
N THR A 131 7.32 -6.53 8.19
CA THR A 131 6.93 -7.05 9.50
C THR A 131 7.97 -6.78 10.60
N PHE A 132 9.10 -6.16 10.25
CA PHE A 132 10.20 -5.83 11.17
C PHE A 132 10.19 -4.37 11.62
N GLY A 133 9.16 -3.60 11.22
CA GLY A 133 9.00 -2.19 11.58
C GLY A 133 9.62 -1.21 10.60
N ASP A 134 10.31 -1.67 9.55
CA ASP A 134 10.87 -0.78 8.54
C ASP A 134 9.81 -0.31 7.55
N THR A 135 10.09 0.87 6.99
CA THR A 135 9.29 1.50 5.95
C THR A 135 10.20 2.00 4.84
N HIS A 136 9.76 1.83 3.61
CA HIS A 136 10.44 2.42 2.45
C HIS A 136 9.42 2.99 1.48
N CYS A 137 9.71 4.18 0.96
CA CYS A 137 8.86 4.83 -0.02
C CYS A 137 9.44 4.69 -1.43
N TYR A 138 8.61 4.24 -2.36
CA TYR A 138 8.88 4.32 -3.79
C TYR A 138 7.99 5.41 -4.37
N VAL A 139 8.55 6.43 -5.03
CA VAL A 139 7.78 7.57 -5.53
C VAL A 139 7.85 7.64 -7.04
N ALA A 140 6.70 7.82 -7.71
CA ALA A 140 6.63 7.91 -9.17
C ALA A 140 5.73 9.08 -9.62
N ALA A 141 6.16 9.78 -10.66
CA ALA A 141 5.25 10.52 -11.53
C ALA A 141 4.36 9.53 -12.29
N THR A 142 3.09 9.85 -12.48
CA THR A 142 2.13 8.90 -13.08
C THR A 142 1.11 9.60 -13.97
N GLY A 143 0.52 8.85 -14.89
CA GLY A 143 -0.55 9.35 -15.74
C GLY A 143 -1.88 9.46 -15.00
N ALA A 144 -2.87 10.08 -15.63
CA ALA A 144 -4.19 10.35 -15.04
C ALA A 144 -4.88 9.12 -14.43
N GLU A 145 -4.55 7.92 -14.93
CA GLU A 145 -5.16 6.66 -14.55
C GLU A 145 -4.19 5.69 -13.84
N GLY A 146 -3.02 6.19 -13.45
CA GLY A 146 -1.89 5.38 -13.00
C GLY A 146 -0.97 5.01 -14.15
N GLY A 147 -0.18 3.96 -13.95
CA GLY A 147 0.86 3.55 -14.87
C GLY A 147 1.67 2.37 -14.36
N GLN A 148 2.64 1.95 -15.17
CA GLN A 148 3.65 0.99 -14.74
C GLN A 148 4.89 1.74 -14.28
N HIS A 149 5.39 1.41 -13.10
CA HIS A 149 6.60 1.99 -12.54
C HIS A 149 7.56 0.89 -12.10
N ALA A 150 8.85 1.14 -12.18
CA ALA A 150 9.89 0.21 -11.77
C ALA A 150 10.90 0.92 -10.86
N ALA A 151 11.32 0.23 -9.80
CA ALA A 151 12.36 0.70 -8.89
C ALA A 151 13.15 -0.49 -8.36
N ASP A 152 14.45 -0.30 -8.16
CA ASP A 152 15.27 -1.31 -7.52
C ASP A 152 14.76 -1.55 -6.11
N LYS A 153 14.68 -2.83 -5.73
CA LYS A 153 14.17 -3.22 -4.43
C LYS A 153 15.18 -2.79 -3.38
N ALA A 154 14.75 -1.90 -2.49
CA ALA A 154 15.57 -1.41 -1.40
C ALA A 154 15.12 -1.97 -0.03
N LEU A 155 13.87 -2.44 0.07
CA LEU A 155 13.31 -2.89 1.35
C LEU A 155 13.38 -4.42 1.51
N HIS A 156 13.96 -4.86 2.63
CA HIS A 156 13.93 -6.25 3.06
C HIS A 156 12.54 -6.59 3.66
N VAL A 157 11.61 -7.03 2.80
CA VAL A 157 10.21 -7.30 3.21
C VAL A 157 9.96 -8.71 3.74
N SER A 158 10.95 -9.61 3.69
CA SER A 158 10.79 -10.99 4.14
C SER A 158 12.15 -11.64 4.44
N PRO A 159 12.29 -12.39 5.54
CA PRO A 159 13.54 -13.07 5.91
C PRO A 159 13.96 -14.16 4.92
N PHE A 160 13.07 -14.54 3.99
CA PHE A 160 13.31 -15.57 2.97
C PHE A 160 13.58 -15.00 1.57
N PHE A 161 13.63 -13.69 1.43
CA PHE A 161 13.95 -13.02 0.17
C PHE A 161 15.14 -12.09 0.36
N ASP A 162 16.10 -12.19 -0.54
CA ASP A 162 17.18 -11.20 -0.62
C ASP A 162 16.61 -9.81 -1.01
N VAL A 163 17.34 -8.75 -0.67
CA VAL A 163 16.99 -7.37 -1.07
C VAL A 163 17.23 -7.17 -2.56
N SER A 164 17.98 -8.05 -3.21
CA SER A 164 18.22 -8.04 -4.66
C SER A 164 16.94 -8.12 -5.52
N GLY A 165 17.02 -7.50 -6.69
CA GLY A 165 15.96 -7.45 -7.69
C GLY A 165 15.29 -6.08 -7.83
N GLN A 166 14.18 -6.08 -8.56
CA GLN A 166 13.41 -4.88 -8.90
C GLN A 166 11.94 -5.08 -8.53
N TYR A 167 11.31 -4.04 -8.01
CA TYR A 167 9.85 -3.96 -7.95
C TYR A 167 9.30 -3.34 -9.22
N ARG A 168 8.31 -4.00 -9.83
CA ARG A 168 7.47 -3.40 -10.87
C ARG A 168 6.05 -3.22 -10.33
N PHE A 169 5.63 -1.98 -10.23
CA PHE A 169 4.30 -1.57 -9.82
C PHE A 169 3.44 -1.37 -11.07
N THR A 170 2.25 -1.97 -11.11
CA THR A 170 1.21 -1.63 -12.09
C THR A 170 0.03 -1.04 -11.34
N LEU A 171 -0.08 0.28 -11.36
CA LEU A 171 -1.19 1.01 -10.75
C LEU A 171 -2.29 1.25 -11.78
N ARG A 172 -3.54 0.99 -11.39
CA ARG A 172 -4.73 1.37 -12.14
C ARG A 172 -5.66 2.11 -11.20
N ARG A 173 -5.92 3.38 -11.50
CA ARG A 173 -6.80 4.24 -10.72
C ARG A 173 -7.99 4.67 -11.55
N ARG A 174 -9.18 4.47 -10.99
CA ARG A 174 -10.48 4.96 -11.45
C ARG A 174 -11.23 5.51 -10.25
N GLU A 175 -12.35 6.18 -10.50
CA GLU A 175 -13.18 6.75 -9.43
C GLU A 175 -13.79 5.68 -8.51
N ASP A 176 -14.25 4.57 -9.09
CA ASP A 176 -14.97 3.50 -8.39
C ASP A 176 -14.10 2.25 -8.16
N ARG A 177 -12.91 2.19 -8.77
CA ARG A 177 -12.02 1.03 -8.74
C ARG A 177 -10.56 1.43 -8.60
N THR A 178 -9.85 0.71 -7.74
CA THR A 178 -8.38 0.80 -7.64
C THR A 178 -7.76 -0.58 -7.79
N GLY A 179 -6.61 -0.61 -8.45
CA GLY A 179 -5.83 -1.82 -8.68
C GLY A 179 -4.35 -1.55 -8.54
N LEU A 180 -3.65 -2.43 -7.85
CA LEU A 180 -2.21 -2.44 -7.77
C LEU A 180 -1.71 -3.87 -7.98
N VAL A 181 -0.71 -4.03 -8.83
CA VAL A 181 0.08 -5.26 -8.92
C VAL A 181 1.52 -4.89 -8.62
N VAL A 182 2.18 -5.66 -7.76
CA VAL A 182 3.59 -5.50 -7.40
C VAL A 182 4.32 -6.79 -7.73
N ASP A 183 5.18 -6.72 -8.72
CA ASP A 183 6.04 -7.82 -9.14
C ASP A 183 7.41 -7.67 -8.52
N ASN A 184 7.91 -8.76 -7.94
CA ASN A 184 9.31 -8.88 -7.57
C ASN A 184 10.05 -9.64 -8.68
N MET A 185 10.95 -8.94 -9.35
CA MET A 185 11.73 -9.43 -10.48
C MET A 185 13.19 -9.60 -10.06
N VAL A 186 13.81 -10.72 -10.41
CA VAL A 186 15.25 -10.95 -10.28
C VAL A 186 15.73 -11.52 -11.61
N ASP A 187 16.73 -10.88 -12.23
CA ASP A 187 17.30 -11.28 -13.53
C ASP A 187 16.22 -11.52 -14.60
N GLY A 188 15.22 -10.63 -14.67
CA GLY A 188 14.09 -10.72 -15.60
C GLY A 188 13.04 -11.78 -15.25
N THR A 189 13.26 -12.58 -14.21
CA THR A 189 12.33 -13.63 -13.75
C THR A 189 11.43 -13.11 -12.63
N ARG A 190 10.13 -13.34 -12.76
CA ARG A 190 9.14 -12.98 -11.74
C ARG A 190 9.13 -14.02 -10.62
N LEU A 191 9.67 -13.67 -9.45
CA LEU A 191 9.73 -14.58 -8.31
C LEU A 191 8.45 -14.57 -7.47
N HIS A 192 7.82 -13.40 -7.37
CA HIS A 192 6.62 -13.20 -6.56
C HIS A 192 5.77 -12.06 -7.11
N VAL A 193 4.46 -12.18 -6.95
CA VAL A 193 3.48 -11.13 -7.19
C VAL A 193 2.58 -10.95 -5.98
N ALA A 194 2.35 -9.70 -5.62
CA ALA A 194 1.22 -9.29 -4.79
C ALA A 194 0.28 -8.41 -5.61
N SER A 195 -1.03 -8.53 -5.40
CA SER A 195 -1.99 -7.63 -6.04
C SER A 195 -3.10 -7.23 -5.10
N ILE A 196 -3.63 -6.03 -5.29
CA ILE A 196 -4.79 -5.48 -4.61
C ILE A 196 -5.76 -5.05 -5.70
N VAL A 197 -7.01 -5.50 -5.63
CA VAL A 197 -8.10 -4.97 -6.44
C VAL A 197 -9.25 -4.67 -5.52
N ALA A 198 -9.70 -3.42 -5.50
CA ALA A 198 -10.78 -2.97 -4.63
C ALA A 198 -11.75 -2.05 -5.36
N ARG A 199 -13.00 -2.08 -4.92
CA ARG A 199 -14.06 -1.18 -5.38
C ARG A 199 -14.49 -0.25 -4.26
N ARG A 200 -14.79 0.99 -4.63
CA ARG A 200 -15.26 2.00 -3.71
C ARG A 200 -16.64 1.60 -3.19
N GLN A 201 -16.87 1.89 -1.92
CA GLN A 201 -18.12 1.66 -1.21
C GLN A 201 -18.44 2.92 -0.40
N PRO A 202 -19.71 3.33 -0.32
CA PRO A 202 -20.15 4.31 0.66
C PRO A 202 -19.76 3.90 2.08
N VAL A 203 -19.27 4.87 2.86
CA VAL A 203 -18.88 4.69 4.26
C VAL A 203 -20.11 4.92 5.13
N THR A 204 -20.52 3.90 5.87
CA THR A 204 -21.60 4.01 6.87
C THR A 204 -21.26 3.14 8.08
N SER A 205 -21.76 3.51 9.27
CA SER A 205 -21.53 2.76 10.50
C SER A 205 -21.98 1.31 10.37
N GLY A 206 -23.16 1.08 9.77
CA GLY A 206 -23.69 -0.27 9.56
C GLY A 206 -22.79 -1.15 8.68
N ARG A 207 -22.15 -0.59 7.65
CA ARG A 207 -21.22 -1.34 6.80
C ARG A 207 -19.90 -1.64 7.48
N LEU A 208 -19.36 -0.69 8.24
CA LEU A 208 -18.15 -0.93 9.03
C LEU A 208 -18.41 -2.03 10.08
N LEU A 209 -19.54 -1.98 10.78
CA LEU A 209 -19.95 -3.04 11.71
C LEU A 209 -20.08 -4.40 11.01
N GLN A 210 -20.76 -4.44 9.86
CA GLN A 210 -20.86 -5.67 9.06
C GLN A 210 -19.48 -6.21 8.66
N LEU A 211 -18.54 -5.34 8.27
CA LEU A 211 -17.18 -5.75 7.90
C LEU A 211 -16.38 -6.29 9.09
N ALA A 212 -16.51 -5.68 10.27
CA ALA A 212 -15.87 -6.16 11.48
C ALA A 212 -16.41 -7.54 11.90
N LEU A 213 -17.73 -7.75 11.79
CA LEU A 213 -18.38 -9.03 12.11
C LEU A 213 -18.08 -10.12 11.07
N ALA A 214 -17.94 -9.76 9.80
CA ALA A 214 -17.62 -10.72 8.73
C ALA A 214 -16.13 -11.13 8.74
N ASN A 215 -15.25 -10.31 9.32
CA ASN A 215 -13.80 -10.52 9.30
C ASN A 215 -13.13 -10.38 10.68
N PRO A 216 -13.64 -11.03 11.74
CA PRO A 216 -13.19 -10.81 13.12
C PRO A 216 -11.72 -11.23 13.33
N MET A 217 -11.23 -12.17 12.52
CA MET A 217 -9.84 -12.65 12.55
C MET A 217 -8.93 -12.05 11.47
N SER A 218 -9.37 -11.06 10.68
CA SER A 218 -8.55 -10.58 9.55
C SER A 218 -7.27 -9.83 9.98
N THR A 219 -7.26 -9.13 11.11
CA THR A 219 -6.07 -8.39 11.58
C THR A 219 -5.14 -9.23 12.45
N LEU A 220 -5.65 -9.92 13.48
CA LEU A 220 -4.84 -10.86 14.28
C LEU A 220 -4.48 -12.13 13.50
N GLY A 221 -5.43 -12.71 12.76
CA GLY A 221 -5.24 -13.98 12.04
C GLY A 221 -4.29 -13.86 10.85
N VAL A 222 -4.21 -12.70 10.18
CA VAL A 222 -3.16 -12.45 9.17
C VAL A 222 -1.79 -12.39 9.84
N THR A 223 -1.69 -11.76 11.00
CA THR A 223 -0.41 -11.61 11.71
C THR A 223 0.06 -12.93 12.31
N ILE A 224 -0.82 -13.64 13.01
CA ILE A 224 -0.60 -15.01 13.48
C ILE A 224 -0.30 -15.89 12.27
N GLY A 225 -1.02 -15.75 11.18
CA GLY A 225 -0.78 -16.48 9.93
C GLY A 225 0.62 -16.20 9.36
N ILE A 226 1.06 -14.95 9.31
CA ILE A 226 2.41 -14.57 8.87
C ILE A 226 3.48 -15.16 9.80
N HIS A 227 3.31 -15.05 11.11
CA HIS A 227 4.26 -15.61 12.09
C HIS A 227 4.27 -17.14 12.06
N TRP A 228 3.10 -17.78 11.90
CA TRP A 228 2.95 -19.22 11.74
C TRP A 228 3.59 -19.71 10.45
N GLN A 229 3.41 -18.98 9.34
CA GLN A 229 4.08 -19.28 8.08
C GLN A 229 5.60 -19.12 8.19
N ALA A 230 6.08 -18.07 8.85
CA ALA A 230 7.49 -17.87 9.11
C ALA A 230 8.08 -19.01 9.96
N LEU A 231 7.38 -19.41 11.04
CA LEU A 231 7.75 -20.52 11.91
C LEU A 231 7.77 -21.85 11.14
N TRP A 232 6.77 -22.13 10.31
CA TRP A 232 6.72 -23.36 9.52
C TRP A 232 7.81 -23.44 8.46
N ILE A 233 8.14 -22.32 7.82
CA ILE A 233 9.26 -22.25 6.86
C ILE A 233 10.61 -22.42 7.59
N TRP A 234 10.75 -21.86 8.80
CA TRP A 234 11.92 -22.06 9.66
C TRP A 234 12.07 -23.53 10.09
N LEU A 235 10.98 -24.18 10.52
CA LEU A 235 10.95 -25.62 10.84
C LEU A 235 11.29 -26.49 9.62
N LYS A 236 11.08 -26.01 8.39
CA LYS A 236 11.49 -26.68 7.14
C LYS A 236 12.94 -26.43 6.73
N GLY A 237 13.75 -25.82 7.60
CA GLY A 237 15.19 -25.66 7.39
C GLY A 237 15.58 -24.44 6.56
N ALA A 238 14.70 -23.47 6.37
CA ALA A 238 15.08 -22.21 5.74
C ALA A 238 16.06 -21.44 6.65
N GLY A 239 17.28 -21.22 6.15
CA GLY A 239 18.30 -20.46 6.87
C GLY A 239 17.87 -19.02 7.13
N TYR A 240 17.91 -18.61 8.39
CA TYR A 240 17.70 -17.22 8.80
C TYR A 240 18.84 -16.35 8.25
N ARG A 241 18.53 -15.41 7.36
CA ARG A 241 19.51 -14.45 6.85
C ARG A 241 19.51 -13.20 7.73
N ARG A 242 20.72 -12.72 8.10
CA ARG A 242 20.89 -11.49 8.89
C ARG A 242 20.32 -10.31 8.11
N ARG A 243 19.44 -9.55 8.75
CA ARG A 243 18.78 -8.36 8.20
C ARG A 243 19.83 -7.26 7.93
N PRO A 244 19.88 -6.69 6.72
CA PRO A 244 20.63 -5.45 6.46
C PRO A 244 19.91 -4.24 7.07
N ALA A 245 20.64 -3.13 7.27
CA ALA A 245 20.04 -1.87 7.71
C ALA A 245 18.98 -1.38 6.69
N ALA A 246 17.92 -0.75 7.19
CA ALA A 246 16.89 -0.17 6.33
C ALA A 246 17.47 1.00 5.52
N PRO A 247 17.05 1.20 4.26
CA PRO A 247 17.44 2.38 3.49
C PRO A 247 16.91 3.64 4.15
N GLU A 248 17.75 4.68 4.25
CA GLU A 248 17.33 5.97 4.81
C GLU A 248 16.63 6.87 3.77
N ALA A 249 16.94 6.70 2.49
CA ALA A 249 16.41 7.52 1.40
C ALA A 249 15.29 6.81 0.63
N ALA A 250 14.27 7.57 0.22
CA ALA A 250 13.23 7.08 -0.67
C ALA A 250 13.81 6.71 -2.05
N SER A 251 13.23 5.69 -2.70
CA SER A 251 13.59 5.32 -4.08
C SER A 251 12.68 6.00 -5.08
N ILE A 252 13.27 6.53 -6.15
CA ILE A 252 12.50 7.04 -7.29
C ILE A 252 12.11 5.83 -8.15
N ALA A 253 10.81 5.64 -8.35
CA ALA A 253 10.27 4.66 -9.28
C ALA A 253 10.03 5.33 -10.63
N LEU A 254 10.76 4.87 -11.63
CA LEU A 254 10.67 5.39 -12.99
C LEU A 254 9.54 4.71 -13.74
N PRO A 255 8.90 5.37 -14.73
CA PRO A 255 8.00 4.68 -15.65
C PRO A 255 8.67 3.44 -16.22
N ALA A 256 8.03 2.28 -16.06
CA ALA A 256 8.58 1.05 -16.61
C ALA A 256 8.54 1.16 -18.14
N ALA A 257 9.66 0.86 -18.81
CA ALA A 257 9.68 0.76 -20.26
C ALA A 257 8.56 -0.19 -20.71
N ALA A 258 7.78 0.22 -21.70
CA ALA A 258 6.73 -0.63 -22.27
C ALA A 258 7.32 -2.01 -22.57
N PRO A 259 6.65 -3.12 -22.22
CA PRO A 259 7.14 -4.44 -22.58
C PRO A 259 7.39 -4.45 -24.08
N ARG A 260 8.62 -4.80 -24.51
CA ARG A 260 8.88 -5.15 -25.90
C ARG A 260 7.81 -6.18 -26.26
N ALA A 261 6.95 -5.84 -27.22
CA ALA A 261 5.95 -6.75 -27.74
C ALA A 261 6.68 -8.07 -28.02
N MET A 262 6.29 -9.11 -27.29
CA MET A 262 6.72 -10.46 -27.59
C MET A 262 6.16 -10.71 -28.98
N LYS A 263 7.02 -10.66 -30.01
CA LYS A 263 6.64 -11.06 -31.36
C LYS A 263 6.00 -12.42 -31.23
N GLU A 264 4.71 -12.49 -31.53
CA GLU A 264 4.01 -13.76 -31.72
C GLU A 264 4.83 -14.55 -32.73
N ALA A 265 5.45 -15.63 -32.26
CA ALA A 265 6.02 -16.63 -33.14
C ALA A 265 4.81 -17.35 -33.76
N ALA A 266 4.71 -17.22 -35.07
CA ALA A 266 3.76 -17.91 -35.94
C ALA A 266 3.87 -19.43 -35.82
#